data_AF-A0A961KN42-F1
#
_entry.id   AF-A0A961KN42-F1
#
_cell.length_a   1.000
_cell.length_b   1.000
_cell.length_c   1.000
_cell.angle_alpha   90.00
_cell.angle_beta   90.00
_cell.angle_gamma   90.00
#
_symmetry.space_group_name_H-M   'P 1'
#
loop_
_entity.id
_entity.type
_entity.pdbx_description
1 polymer ?
#
loop_
_entity_poly.entity_id
_entity_poly.type
_entity_poly.pdbx_seq_one_letter_code
_entity_poly.pdbx_strand_id
1 'polypeptide(L)'
;MIVNFQLHASNERTFLSWVRTAVAIVGFGLAAARLGSRPAPLWSDLLLLGSGAAVIVLAWARMRHVRGRIDRAESLPDDSEPAEMFLVLLIVALFVLLGSFAIHVT
;
A
#
# COMPACT_ATOMS: atom_id res chain seq x y z
N MET A 1 -7.18 4.08 -30.44
CA MET A 1 -7.75 4.16 -29.07
C MET A 1 -7.21 2.96 -28.30
N ILE A 2 -6.54 3.15 -27.16
CA ILE A 2 -6.01 2.03 -26.37
C ILE A 2 -7.21 1.25 -25.79
N VAL A 3 -7.24 -0.07 -25.99
CA VAL A 3 -8.29 -0.94 -25.47
C VAL A 3 -8.31 -0.85 -23.93
N ASN A 4 -9.49 -0.74 -23.34
CA ASN A 4 -9.67 -0.69 -21.87
C ASN A 4 -8.87 0.41 -21.14
N PHE A 5 -8.62 1.55 -21.79
CA PHE A 5 -7.86 2.67 -21.20
C PHE A 5 -8.40 3.15 -19.85
N GLN A 6 -9.73 3.32 -19.74
CA GLN A 6 -10.37 3.80 -18.52
C GLN A 6 -10.13 2.86 -17.32
N LEU A 7 -10.12 1.55 -17.56
CA LEU A 7 -9.92 0.55 -16.52
C LEU A 7 -8.46 0.52 -16.04
N HIS A 8 -7.52 0.66 -16.97
CA HIS A 8 -6.09 0.81 -16.67
C HIS A 8 -5.82 2.09 -15.87
N ALA A 9 -6.34 3.22 -16.32
CA ALA A 9 -6.18 4.51 -15.65
C ALA A 9 -6.80 4.53 -14.24
N SER A 10 -7.93 3.86 -14.06
CA SER A 10 -8.58 3.72 -12.75
C SER A 10 -7.71 2.91 -11.77
N ASN A 11 -7.20 1.75 -12.21
CA ASN A 11 -6.34 0.91 -11.38
C ASN A 11 -5.01 1.61 -11.03
N GLU A 12 -4.45 2.37 -11.95
CA GLU A 12 -3.28 3.23 -11.71
C GLU A 12 -3.53 4.29 -10.64
N ARG A 13 -4.70 4.94 -10.69
CA ARG A 13 -5.10 5.94 -9.69
C ARG A 13 -5.22 5.32 -8.30
N THR A 14 -5.82 4.13 -8.20
CA THR A 14 -5.91 3.40 -6.92
C THR A 14 -4.51 3.09 -6.40
N PHE A 15 -3.61 2.55 -7.23
CA PHE A 15 -2.23 2.28 -6.84
C PHE A 15 -1.50 3.55 -6.34
N LEU A 16 -1.56 4.64 -7.09
CA LEU A 16 -0.93 5.91 -6.70
C LEU A 16 -1.51 6.48 -5.40
N SER A 17 -2.81 6.28 -5.16
CA SER A 17 -3.43 6.68 -3.89
C SER A 17 -2.84 5.93 -2.70
N TRP A 18 -2.59 4.61 -2.83
CA TRP A 18 -1.95 3.79 -1.80
C TRP A 18 -0.50 4.19 -1.55
N VAL A 19 0.28 4.41 -2.62
CA VAL A 19 1.68 4.88 -2.52
C VAL A 19 1.73 6.21 -1.78
N ARG A 20 0.88 7.18 -2.17
CA ARG A 20 0.81 8.49 -1.51
C ARG A 20 0.50 8.35 -0.02
N THR A 21 -0.46 7.52 0.36
CA THR A 21 -0.80 7.33 1.78
C THR A 21 0.36 6.72 2.56
N ALA A 22 1.03 5.68 2.02
CA ALA A 22 2.16 5.05 2.68
C ALA A 22 3.33 6.02 2.87
N VAL A 23 3.68 6.76 1.81
CA VAL A 23 4.77 7.77 1.85
C VAL A 23 4.46 8.88 2.84
N ALA A 24 3.21 9.36 2.89
CA ALA A 24 2.81 10.40 3.85
C ALA A 24 2.95 9.93 5.30
N ILE A 25 2.49 8.71 5.63
CA ILE A 25 2.58 8.16 6.99
C ILE A 25 4.04 7.93 7.40
N VAL A 26 4.85 7.32 6.53
CA VAL A 26 6.29 7.08 6.79
C VAL A 26 7.03 8.40 6.96
N GLY A 27 6.83 9.35 6.04
CA GLY A 27 7.49 10.66 6.09
C GLY A 27 7.12 11.44 7.35
N PHE A 28 5.85 11.41 7.75
CA PHE A 28 5.41 12.05 8.98
C PHE A 28 5.98 11.37 10.23
N GLY A 29 6.06 10.04 10.26
CA GLY A 29 6.65 9.29 11.38
C GLY A 29 8.12 9.63 11.58
N LEU A 30 8.91 9.62 10.50
CA LEU A 30 10.32 10.00 10.54
C LEU A 30 10.51 11.47 10.96
N ALA A 31 9.64 12.38 10.48
CA ALA A 31 9.69 13.78 10.88
C ALA A 31 9.37 13.97 12.37
N ALA A 32 8.35 13.27 12.88
CA ALA A 32 7.97 13.30 14.29
C ALA A 32 9.10 12.79 15.21
N ALA A 33 9.81 11.74 14.82
CA ALA A 33 10.98 11.23 15.53
C ALA A 33 12.08 12.28 15.72
N ARG A 34 12.27 13.16 14.73
CA ARG A 34 13.29 14.22 14.76
C ARG A 34 12.89 15.41 15.62
N LEU A 35 11.60 15.60 15.86
CA LEU A 35 11.07 16.64 16.75
C LEU A 35 11.04 16.18 18.21
N GLY A 36 11.03 14.86 18.46
CA GLY A 36 11.07 14.28 19.79
C GLY A 36 12.40 14.50 20.50
N SER A 37 12.35 14.70 21.83
CA SER A 37 13.55 14.85 22.66
C SER A 37 14.21 13.52 23.04
N ARG A 38 13.58 12.38 22.70
CA ARG A 38 14.12 11.04 22.94
C ARG A 38 14.63 10.43 21.63
N PRO A 39 15.83 9.83 21.62
CA PRO A 39 16.28 9.08 20.46
C PRO A 39 15.35 7.87 20.25
N ALA A 40 14.68 7.83 19.10
CA ALA A 40 13.90 6.67 18.71
C ALA A 40 14.84 5.46 18.49
N PRO A 41 14.47 4.26 18.95
CA PRO A 41 15.27 3.06 18.70
C PRO A 41 15.28 2.74 17.20
N LEU A 42 16.44 2.33 16.66
CA LEU A 42 16.61 1.99 15.24
C LEU A 42 15.60 0.94 14.74
N TRP A 43 15.16 0.03 15.61
CA TRP A 43 14.14 -0.97 15.27
C TRP A 43 12.79 -0.35 14.92
N SER A 44 12.38 0.77 15.55
CA SER A 44 11.10 1.40 15.23
C SER A 44 11.14 2.14 13.88
N ASP A 45 12.28 2.77 13.53
CA ASP A 45 12.53 3.31 12.19
C ASP A 45 12.42 2.22 11.12
N LEU A 46 13.08 1.07 11.36
CA LEU A 46 13.05 -0.07 10.44
C LEU A 46 11.64 -0.67 10.31
N LEU A 47 10.88 -0.76 11.39
CA LEU A 47 9.50 -1.22 11.36
C LEU A 47 8.58 -0.26 10.58
N LEU A 48 8.73 1.05 10.78
CA LEU A 48 7.97 2.07 10.06
C LEU A 48 8.29 2.03 8.55
N LEU A 49 9.57 2.00 8.20
CA LEU A 49 10.01 1.90 6.80
C LEU A 49 9.60 0.57 6.17
N GLY A 50 9.78 -0.54 6.89
CA GLY A 50 9.47 -1.89 6.41
C GLY A 50 7.98 -2.09 6.17
N SER A 51 7.12 -1.65 7.10
CA SER A 51 5.67 -1.71 6.93
C SER A 51 5.17 -0.81 5.79
N GLY A 52 5.76 0.39 5.62
CA GLY A 52 5.44 1.27 4.49
C GLY A 52 5.83 0.66 3.15
N ALA A 53 7.02 0.06 3.07
CA ALA A 53 7.46 -0.68 1.89
C ALA A 53 6.55 -1.87 1.59
N ALA A 54 6.10 -2.61 2.60
CA ALA A 54 5.16 -3.71 2.44
C ALA A 54 3.83 -3.25 1.83
N VAL A 55 3.25 -2.12 2.28
CA VAL A 55 2.04 -1.54 1.67
C VAL A 55 2.26 -1.21 0.19
N ILE A 56 3.39 -0.59 -0.16
CA ILE A 56 3.70 -0.23 -1.56
C ILE A 56 3.86 -1.49 -2.43
N VAL A 57 4.57 -2.50 -1.94
CA VAL A 57 4.77 -3.78 -2.66
C VAL A 57 3.45 -4.51 -2.85
N LEU A 58 2.60 -4.58 -1.82
CA LEU A 58 1.27 -5.20 -1.91
C LEU A 58 0.35 -4.42 -2.86
N ALA A 59 0.37 -3.08 -2.82
CA ALA A 59 -0.41 -2.25 -3.75
C ALA A 59 0.01 -2.50 -5.21
N TRP A 60 1.31 -2.63 -5.45
CA TRP A 60 1.84 -2.95 -6.76
C TRP A 60 1.51 -4.38 -7.22
N ALA A 61 1.62 -5.37 -6.32
CA ALA A 61 1.23 -6.76 -6.61
C ALA A 61 -0.25 -6.85 -6.99
N ARG A 62 -1.13 -6.20 -6.22
CA ARG A 62 -2.56 -6.07 -6.50
C ARG A 62 -2.78 -5.45 -7.89
N MET A 63 -2.10 -4.34 -8.18
CA MET A 63 -2.22 -3.63 -9.44
C MET A 63 -1.82 -4.51 -10.64
N ARG A 64 -0.71 -5.26 -10.53
CA ARG A 64 -0.24 -6.18 -11.59
C ARG A 64 -1.21 -7.35 -11.79
N HIS A 65 -1.77 -7.90 -10.72
CA HIS A 65 -2.75 -8.96 -10.81
C HIS A 65 -4.04 -8.50 -11.51
N VAL A 66 -4.55 -7.32 -11.14
CA VAL A 66 -5.73 -6.71 -11.77
C VAL A 66 -5.48 -6.41 -13.25
N ARG A 67 -4.30 -5.88 -13.61
CA ARG A 67 -3.92 -5.64 -15.02
C ARG A 67 -3.95 -6.91 -15.86
N GLY A 68 -3.41 -8.02 -15.36
CA GLY A 68 -3.45 -9.31 -16.06
C GLY A 68 -4.86 -9.83 -16.37
N ARG A 69 -5.84 -9.52 -15.50
CA ARG A 69 -7.26 -9.84 -15.76
C ARG A 69 -7.88 -8.95 -16.84
N ILE A 70 -7.52 -7.67 -16.86
CA ILE A 70 -8.04 -6.69 -17.84
C ILE A 70 -7.57 -7.02 -19.25
N ASP A 71 -6.32 -7.44 -19.40
CA ASP A 71 -5.73 -7.79 -20.71
C ASP A 71 -6.28 -9.12 -21.26
N ARG A 72 -6.73 -10.03 -20.39
CA ARG A 72 -7.30 -11.32 -20.81
C ARG A 72 -8.75 -11.27 -21.28
N ALA A 73 -9.41 -10.12 -21.20
CA ALA A 73 -10.81 -9.92 -21.65
C ALA A 73 -11.77 -11.02 -21.16
N GLU A 74 -11.52 -11.55 -19.96
CA GLU A 74 -12.26 -12.67 -19.42
C GLU A 74 -13.58 -12.15 -18.81
N SER A 75 -14.69 -12.37 -19.53
CA SER A 75 -16.04 -12.41 -18.96
C SER A 75 -16.19 -13.68 -18.12
N LEU A 76 -15.37 -13.79 -17.07
CA LEU A 76 -15.46 -14.86 -16.09
C LEU A 76 -16.65 -14.57 -15.15
N PRO A 77 -17.37 -15.60 -14.70
CA PRO A 77 -18.28 -15.50 -13.56
C PRO A 77 -17.56 -14.87 -12.36
N ASP A 78 -18.33 -14.24 -11.47
CA ASP A 78 -17.87 -13.46 -10.31
C ASP A 78 -17.18 -14.31 -9.22
N ASP A 79 -16.09 -15.00 -9.59
CA ASP A 79 -15.21 -15.73 -8.69
C ASP A 79 -14.14 -14.75 -8.19
N SER A 80 -14.55 -13.79 -7.36
CA SER A 80 -13.77 -12.61 -6.93
C SER A 80 -12.70 -12.88 -5.85
N GLU A 81 -12.45 -14.14 -5.52
CA GLU A 81 -11.59 -14.62 -4.42
C GLU A 81 -10.18 -13.96 -4.33
N PRO A 82 -9.35 -13.91 -5.40
CA PRO A 82 -7.97 -13.45 -5.23
C PRO A 82 -7.83 -11.91 -5.15
N ALA A 83 -8.71 -11.14 -5.80
CA ALA A 83 -8.62 -9.68 -5.79
C ALA A 83 -9.06 -9.09 -4.44
N GLU A 84 -10.03 -9.71 -3.80
CA GLU A 84 -10.46 -9.40 -2.44
C GLU A 84 -9.39 -9.72 -1.41
N MET A 85 -8.71 -10.87 -1.54
CA MET A 85 -7.60 -11.26 -0.69
C MET A 85 -6.48 -10.20 -0.68
N PHE A 86 -6.06 -9.71 -1.85
CA PHE A 86 -5.04 -8.65 -1.95
C PHE A 86 -5.49 -7.35 -1.27
N LEU A 87 -6.78 -7.02 -1.34
CA LEU A 87 -7.33 -5.84 -0.68
C LEU A 87 -7.30 -5.99 0.84
N VAL A 88 -7.71 -7.16 1.36
CA VAL A 88 -7.62 -7.47 2.80
C VAL A 88 -6.17 -7.39 3.28
N LEU A 89 -5.23 -8.01 2.55
CA LEU A 89 -3.80 -7.96 2.86
C LEU A 89 -3.27 -6.53 2.89
N LEU A 90 -3.71 -5.69 1.95
CA LEU A 90 -3.33 -4.28 1.89
C LEU A 90 -3.87 -3.49 3.09
N ILE A 91 -5.11 -3.76 3.51
CA ILE A 91 -5.71 -3.15 4.70
C ILE A 91 -4.95 -3.58 5.96
N VAL A 92 -4.66 -4.87 6.10
CA VAL A 92 -3.87 -5.39 7.24
C VAL A 92 -2.48 -4.74 7.25
N ALA A 93 -1.80 -4.64 6.11
CA ALA A 93 -0.51 -3.96 6.01
C ALA A 93 -0.60 -2.48 6.37
N LEU A 94 -1.69 -1.79 6.01
CA LEU A 94 -1.93 -0.41 6.44
C LEU A 94 -2.09 -0.31 7.96
N PHE A 95 -2.84 -1.21 8.59
CA PHE A 95 -2.97 -1.23 10.06
C PHE A 95 -1.63 -1.50 10.74
N VAL A 96 -0.80 -2.39 10.18
CA VAL A 96 0.56 -2.64 10.67
C VAL A 96 1.42 -1.37 10.54
N LEU A 97 1.32 -0.64 9.43
CA LEU A 97 2.01 0.63 9.23
C LEU A 97 1.57 1.68 10.27
N LEU A 98 0.26 1.82 10.51
CA LEU A 98 -0.27 2.74 11.51
C LEU A 98 0.14 2.35 12.94
N GLY A 99 0.14 1.06 13.26
CA GLY A 99 0.63 0.55 14.54
C GLY A 99 2.13 0.81 14.73
N SER A 100 2.92 0.60 13.68
CA SER A 100 4.36 0.88 13.66
C SER A 100 4.62 2.38 13.86
N PHE A 101 3.84 3.23 13.21
CA PHE A 101 3.87 4.68 13.41
C PHE A 101 3.53 5.08 14.84
N ALA A 102 2.48 4.51 15.45
CA ALA A 102 2.10 4.82 16.83
C ALA A 102 3.22 4.44 17.82
N ILE A 103 3.84 3.26 17.65
CA ILE A 103 4.98 2.80 18.46
C ILE A 103 6.19 3.72 18.26
N HIS A 104 6.40 4.20 17.03
CA HIS A 104 7.54 5.05 16.70
C HIS A 104 7.43 6.48 17.28
N VAL A 105 6.21 7.00 17.41
CA VAL A 105 5.96 8.35 17.95
C VAL A 105 5.87 8.39 19.48
N THR A 106 5.62 7.26 20.12
CA THR A 106 5.49 7.14 21.59
C THR A 106 6.84 6.96 22.28
#